data_AF-A0A818P277-F1
#
_entry.id   AF-A0A818P277-F1
#
_cell.length_a   1.000
_cell.length_b   1.000
_cell.length_c   1.000
_cell.angle_alpha   90.00
_cell.angle_beta   90.00
_cell.angle_gamma   90.00
#
_symmetry.space_group_name_H-M   'P 1'
#
loop_
_entity.id
_entity.type
_entity.pdbx_description
1 polymer ?
#
loop_
_entity_poly.entity_id
_entity_poly.type
_entity_poly.pdbx_seq_one_letter_code
_entity_poly.pdbx_strand_id
1 'polypeptide(L)'
;VPCISNLCSDPFWGVRKSCAEVIHPVAQVCSKESRWNILSPCLIQLLQDQSRWVKTAALRVLGYFISTFAQSNEDKKSNSTKI
;
A
#
# COMPACT_ATOMS: atom_id res chain seq x y z
N VAL A 1 -16.97 -4.21 2.69
CA VAL A 1 -15.69 -3.56 3.11
C VAL A 1 -15.21 -2.67 1.96
N PRO A 2 -14.89 -1.39 2.15
CA PRO A 2 -14.46 -0.50 1.07
C PRO A 2 -13.12 -0.97 0.46
N CYS A 3 -12.97 -0.93 -0.86
CA CYS A 3 -11.67 -1.21 -1.47
C CYS A 3 -10.75 0.02 -1.32
N ILE A 4 -9.45 -0.22 -1.07
CA ILE A 4 -8.47 0.85 -0.85
C ILE A 4 -8.43 1.87 -1.99
N SER A 5 -8.62 1.42 -3.24
CA SER A 5 -8.67 2.27 -4.43
C SER A 5 -9.78 3.31 -4.36
N ASN A 6 -10.95 2.96 -3.81
CA ASN A 6 -12.04 3.92 -3.64
C ASN A 6 -11.69 4.97 -2.58
N LEU A 7 -11.07 4.55 -1.48
CA LEU A 7 -10.69 5.45 -0.39
C LEU A 7 -9.55 6.40 -0.78
N CYS A 8 -8.65 5.98 -1.67
CA CYS A 8 -7.62 6.85 -2.25
C CYS A 8 -8.21 7.97 -3.11
N SER A 9 -9.46 7.85 -3.56
CA SER A 9 -10.18 8.85 -4.37
C SER A 9 -11.30 9.55 -3.59
N ASP A 10 -11.37 9.35 -2.27
CA ASP A 10 -12.43 9.91 -1.44
C ASP A 10 -12.45 11.45 -1.52
N PRO A 11 -13.63 12.11 -1.60
CA PRO A 11 -13.70 13.57 -1.66
C PRO A 11 -13.06 14.24 -0.44
N PHE A 12 -13.09 13.59 0.73
CA PHE A 12 -12.49 14.12 1.94
C PHE A 12 -10.99 13.79 1.99
N TRP A 13 -10.16 14.83 1.94
CA TRP A 13 -8.70 14.68 1.97
C TRP A 13 -8.19 13.94 3.21
N GLY A 14 -8.92 14.01 4.34
CA GLY A 14 -8.57 13.28 5.55
C GLY A 14 -8.63 11.77 5.38
N VAL A 15 -9.61 11.24 4.64
CA VAL A 15 -9.71 9.81 4.31
C VAL A 15 -8.53 9.39 3.43
N ARG A 16 -8.24 10.18 2.39
CA ARG A 16 -7.10 9.92 1.49
C ARG A 16 -5.76 9.96 2.25
N LYS A 17 -5.59 10.92 3.17
CA LYS A 17 -4.42 11.01 4.03
C LYS A 17 -4.30 9.77 4.91
N SER A 18 -5.37 9.34 5.56
CA SER A 18 -5.37 8.11 6.36
C SER A 18 -4.96 6.90 5.52
N CYS A 19 -5.43 6.81 4.27
CA CYS A 19 -4.99 5.77 3.35
C CYS A 19 -3.48 5.85 3.06
N ALA A 20 -2.96 7.06 2.80
CA ALA A 20 -1.53 7.26 2.59
C ALA A 20 -0.69 6.84 3.80
N GLU A 21 -1.14 7.11 5.03
CA GLU A 21 -0.42 6.73 6.25
C GLU A 21 -0.36 5.22 6.47
N VAL A 22 -1.32 4.46 5.94
CA VAL A 22 -1.43 3.00 6.15
C VAL A 22 -1.25 2.15 4.88
N ILE A 23 -0.82 2.74 3.76
CA ILE A 23 -0.65 1.97 2.53
C ILE A 23 0.55 1.00 2.59
N HIS A 24 1.59 1.31 3.39
CA HIS A 24 2.75 0.42 3.55
C HIS A 24 2.42 -0.85 4.35
N PRO A 25 1.72 -0.81 5.51
CA PRO A 25 1.37 -2.02 6.24
C PRO A 25 0.41 -2.92 5.45
N VAL A 26 -0.50 -2.31 4.67
CA VAL A 26 -1.35 -3.06 3.73
C VAL A 26 -0.50 -3.77 2.68
N ALA A 27 0.52 -3.11 2.12
CA ALA A 27 1.42 -3.71 1.16
C ALA A 27 2.20 -4.92 1.72
N GLN A 28 2.57 -4.90 3.01
CA GLN A 28 3.29 -6.01 3.65
C GLN A 28 2.46 -7.30 3.72
N VAL A 29 1.12 -7.21 3.81
CA VAL A 29 0.23 -8.37 3.90
C VAL A 29 -0.41 -8.76 2.56
N CYS A 30 -0.32 -7.89 1.54
CA CYS A 30 -0.82 -8.17 0.20
C CYS A 30 0.15 -9.03 -0.62
N SER A 31 -0.42 -9.79 -1.56
CA SER A 31 0.37 -10.53 -2.56
C SER A 31 1.22 -9.57 -3.39
N LYS A 32 2.30 -10.09 -4.00
CA LYS A 32 3.15 -9.32 -4.91
C LYS A 32 2.33 -8.74 -6.07
N GLU A 33 1.40 -9.50 -6.61
CA GLU A 33 0.51 -9.07 -7.69
C GLU A 33 -0.37 -7.89 -7.26
N SER A 34 -1.04 -7.97 -6.11
CA SER A 34 -1.87 -6.86 -5.59
C SER A 34 -1.04 -5.63 -5.28
N ARG A 35 0.20 -5.80 -4.79
CA ARG A 35 1.14 -4.69 -4.59
C ARG A 35 1.42 -3.95 -5.89
N TRP A 36 1.76 -4.66 -6.97
CA TRP A 36 2.04 -4.07 -8.27
C TRP A 36 0.80 -3.48 -8.96
N ASN A 37 -0.29 -4.24 -9.00
CA ASN A 37 -1.43 -3.91 -9.86
C ASN A 37 -2.47 -3.00 -9.19
N ILE A 38 -2.48 -2.92 -7.85
CA ILE A 38 -3.46 -2.14 -7.10
C ILE A 38 -2.78 -1.08 -6.26
N LEU A 39 -1.85 -1.47 -5.39
CA LEU A 39 -1.31 -0.55 -4.39
C LEU A 39 -0.32 0.46 -4.97
N SER A 40 0.51 0.06 -5.94
CA SER A 40 1.44 0.99 -6.61
C SER A 40 0.68 2.15 -7.31
N PRO A 41 -0.36 1.89 -8.13
CA PRO A 41 -1.20 2.97 -8.66
C PRO A 41 -1.82 3.85 -7.57
N CYS A 42 -2.32 3.25 -6.48
CA CYS A 42 -2.89 4.00 -5.35
C CYS A 42 -1.86 4.93 -4.70
N LEU A 43 -0.64 4.46 -4.45
CA LEU A 43 0.42 5.30 -3.88
C LEU A 43 0.83 6.42 -4.84
N ILE A 44 0.95 6.14 -6.14
CA ILE A 44 1.26 7.16 -7.16
C ILE A 44 0.18 8.26 -7.16
N GLN A 45 -1.09 7.87 -7.12
CA GLN A 45 -2.21 8.82 -7.00
C GLN A 45 -2.07 9.69 -5.73
N LEU A 46 -1.76 9.09 -4.58
CA LEU A 46 -1.60 9.82 -3.32
C LEU A 46 -0.37 10.74 -3.31
N LEU A 47 0.71 10.39 -4.00
CA LEU A 47 1.89 11.25 -4.20
C LEU A 47 1.58 12.46 -5.07
N GLN A 48 0.60 12.34 -5.97
CA GLN A 48 0.15 13.40 -6.87
C GLN A 48 -1.07 14.18 -6.34
N ASP A 49 -1.54 13.87 -5.14
CA ASP A 49 -2.79 14.41 -4.56
C ASP A 49 -2.81 15.95 -4.48
N GLN A 50 -3.95 16.59 -4.72
CA GLN A 50 -4.05 18.05 -4.63
C GLN A 50 -3.76 18.60 -3.23
N SER A 51 -4.05 17.83 -2.18
CA SER A 51 -3.80 18.21 -0.79
C SER A 51 -2.34 17.98 -0.42
N ARG A 52 -1.67 19.06 0.00
CA ARG A 52 -0.29 19.00 0.52
C ARG A 52 -0.15 18.02 1.69
N TRP A 53 -1.16 17.92 2.55
CA TRP A 53 -1.16 16.99 3.68
C TRP A 53 -1.14 15.53 3.25
N VAL A 54 -1.85 15.20 2.16
CA VAL A 54 -1.86 13.85 1.59
C VAL A 54 -0.52 13.55 0.93
N LYS A 55 0.02 14.48 0.11
CA LYS A 55 1.36 14.30 -0.51
C LYS A 55 2.44 14.06 0.53
N THR A 56 2.48 14.87 1.59
CA THR A 56 3.49 14.72 2.67
C THR A 56 3.34 13.38 3.38
N ALA A 57 2.12 12.91 3.64
CA ALA A 57 1.89 11.58 4.21
C ALA A 57 2.38 10.45 3.28
N ALA A 58 2.04 10.52 1.99
CA ALA A 58 2.48 9.56 0.98
C ALA A 58 4.02 9.52 0.82
N LEU A 59 4.67 10.68 0.82
CA LEU A 59 6.13 10.79 0.75
C LEU A 59 6.83 10.17 1.97
N ARG A 60 6.27 10.34 3.17
CA ARG A 60 6.83 9.75 4.40
C ARG A 60 6.85 8.22 4.36
N VAL A 61 5.87 7.61 3.70
CA VAL A 61 5.77 6.15 3.62
C VAL A 61 6.42 5.54 2.38
N LEU A 62 6.86 6.36 1.41
CA LEU A 62 7.34 5.90 0.11
C LEU A 62 8.51 4.91 0.24
N GLY A 63 9.50 5.22 1.08
CA GLY A 63 10.64 4.32 1.31
C GLY A 63 10.22 2.99 1.91
N TYR A 64 9.32 3.01 2.90
CA TYR A 64 8.77 1.79 3.51
C TYR A 64 7.98 0.96 2.49
N PHE A 65 7.15 1.60 1.68
CA PHE A 65 6.39 0.92 0.62
C PHE A 65 7.32 0.27 -0.41
N ILE A 66 8.35 0.97 -0.88
CA ILE A 66 9.35 0.43 -1.81
C ILE A 66 10.07 -0.78 -1.19
N SER A 67 10.41 -0.72 0.11
CA SER A 67 11.07 -1.82 0.81
C SER A 67 10.26 -3.11 0.81
N THR A 68 8.92 -3.03 0.68
CA THR A 68 8.08 -4.23 0.58
C THR A 68 8.39 -5.05 -0.68
N PHE A 69 8.86 -4.44 -1.77
CA PHE A 69 9.27 -5.17 -2.98
C PHE A 69 10.62 -5.87 -2.84
N ALA A 70 11.45 -5.46 -1.86
CA ALA A 70 12.73 -6.09 -1.58
C ALA A 70 12.58 -7.41 -0.80
N GLN A 71 11.43 -7.65 -0.14
CA GLN A 71 11.07 -8.97 0.35
C GLN A 71 10.73 -9.90 -0.82
N SER A 72 11.79 -10.38 -1.46
CA SER A 72 11.81 -11.58 -2.27
C SER A 72 12.61 -12.61 -1.49
N ASN A 73 11.97 -13.76 -1.25
CA ASN A 73 12.50 -15.03 -0.75
C ASN A 73 12.13 -15.35 0.70
N GLU A 74 11.49 -16.51 0.85
CA GLU A 74 11.09 -17.21 2.09
C GLU A 74 9.75 -16.77 2.71
N ASP A 75 8.65 -17.35 2.21
CA ASP A 75 7.63 -18.04 3.04
C ASP A 75 6.48 -18.61 2.19
N LYS A 76 6.78 -19.73 1.53
CA LYS A 76 5.85 -20.87 1.40
C LYS A 76 6.64 -22.17 1.54
N LYS A 77 7.20 -22.41 2.72
CA LYS A 77 7.58 -23.77 3.14
C LYS A 77 7.14 -24.06 4.57
N SER A 78 5.84 -24.30 4.72
CA SER A 78 5.16 -25.00 5.83
C SER A 78 3.67 -24.95 5.51
N ASN A 79 2.88 -26.02 5.33
CA ASN A 79 3.00 -27.41 5.76
C ASN A 79 2.19 -28.35 4.84
N SER A 80 2.79 -29.45 4.39
CA SER A 80 2.11 -30.75 4.46
C SER A 80 3.18 -31.80 4.72
N THR A 81 3.41 -31.99 6.01
CA THR A 81 4.16 -33.09 6.62
C THR A 81 3.74 -34.41 5.98
N LYS A 82 4.71 -35.12 5.39
CA LYS A 82 4.61 -36.57 5.23
C LYS A 82 4.63 -37.15 6.64
N ILE A 83 3.50 -37.70 7.07
CA ILE A 83 3.44 -38.82 8.02
C ILE A 83 2.85 -39.99 7.22
#